data_AF-A0A7J7JSM0-F1
#
_entry.id   AF-A0A7J7JSM0-F1
#
_cell.length_a   1.000
_cell.length_b   1.000
_cell.length_c   1.000
_cell.angle_alpha   90.00
_cell.angle_beta   90.00
_cell.angle_gamma   90.00
#
_symmetry.space_group_name_H-M   'P 1'
#
loop_
_entity.id
_entity.type
_entity.pdbx_description
1 polymer ?
#
loop_
_entity_poly.entity_id
_entity_poly.type
_entity_poly.pdbx_seq_one_letter_code
_entity_poly.pdbx_strand_id
1 'polypeptide(L)'
;MKTSDRLWKITSFVKHIREICDKLARESNMTIDEQMLSFTDRCPTRQYVPRKPYPIILKNFVLAGWNGVVYDFEIYQGERTFQDFKLRDGSGGQGVGAVLRLANGLGPGKHVFCDRFFYNYPIDRTPRTCKHFANRNYVPVQFLF
;
A
#
# COMPACT_ATOMS: atom_id res chain seq x y z
N MET A 1 -14.31 25.49 -1.60
CA MET A 1 -14.08 24.12 -1.07
C MET A 1 -13.79 23.16 -2.22
N LYS A 2 -12.89 22.19 -1.98
CA LYS A 2 -12.36 21.11 -2.87
C LYS A 2 -11.17 21.46 -3.78
N THR A 3 -9.93 21.30 -3.28
CA THR A 3 -8.72 21.30 -4.15
C THR A 3 -7.52 20.47 -3.62
N SER A 4 -7.72 19.47 -2.75
CA SER A 4 -6.62 18.56 -2.34
C SER A 4 -6.77 17.14 -2.93
N ASP A 5 -7.98 16.60 -2.98
CA ASP A 5 -8.26 15.26 -3.46
C ASP A 5 -8.27 15.23 -5.00
N ARG A 6 -7.28 14.59 -5.62
CA ARG A 6 -7.19 14.45 -7.08
C ARG A 6 -8.22 13.47 -7.62
N LEU A 7 -8.77 12.61 -6.76
CA LEU A 7 -9.74 11.58 -7.09
C LEU A 7 -11.17 12.00 -6.75
N TRP A 8 -11.43 13.28 -6.46
CA TRP A 8 -12.73 13.80 -6.02
C TRP A 8 -13.94 13.36 -6.86
N LYS A 9 -13.72 13.08 -8.15
CA LYS A 9 -14.75 12.60 -9.09
C LYS A 9 -15.17 11.15 -8.85
N ILE A 10 -14.26 10.31 -8.36
CA ILE A 10 -14.46 8.88 -8.14
C ILE A 10 -14.48 8.51 -6.64
N THR A 11 -14.35 9.49 -5.74
CA THR A 11 -14.26 9.24 -4.29
C THR A 11 -15.42 8.40 -3.76
N SER A 12 -16.67 8.63 -4.21
CA SER A 12 -17.82 7.82 -3.80
C SER A 12 -17.71 6.36 -4.24
N PHE A 13 -17.26 6.13 -5.47
CA PHE A 13 -17.05 4.80 -6.02
C PHE A 13 -15.91 4.05 -5.30
N VAL A 14 -14.77 4.72 -5.11
CA VAL A 14 -13.62 4.17 -4.37
C VAL A 14 -14.02 3.81 -2.93
N LYS A 15 -14.77 4.70 -2.26
CA LYS A 15 -15.27 4.45 -0.91
C LYS A 15 -16.17 3.22 -0.87
N HIS A 16 -17.07 3.08 -1.83
CA HIS A 16 -17.97 1.93 -1.90
C HIS A 16 -17.21 0.60 -2.06
N ILE A 17 -16.17 0.56 -2.90
CA ILE A 17 -15.33 -0.64 -3.03
C ILE A 17 -14.62 -0.94 -1.71
N ARG A 18 -14.08 0.07 -1.02
CA ARG A 18 -13.44 -0.10 0.30
C ARG A 18 -14.40 -0.68 1.34
N GLU A 19 -15.65 -0.20 1.37
CA GLU A 19 -16.68 -0.73 2.27
C GLU A 19 -17.00 -2.22 2.00
N ILE A 20 -16.86 -2.68 0.76
CA ILE A 20 -16.98 -4.10 0.40
C ILE A 20 -15.74 -4.86 0.87
N CYS A 21 -14.55 -4.33 0.57
CA CYS A 21 -13.26 -4.86 1.00
C CYS A 21 -13.19 -5.06 2.52
N ASP A 22 -13.74 -4.15 3.32
CA ASP A 22 -13.76 -4.22 4.79
C ASP A 22 -14.62 -5.38 5.33
N LYS A 23 -15.60 -5.85 4.54
CA LYS A 23 -16.44 -7.00 4.92
C LYS A 23 -15.78 -8.34 4.61
N LEU A 24 -14.68 -8.35 3.86
CA LEU A 24 -13.97 -9.57 3.51
C LEU A 24 -13.13 -10.06 4.70
N ALA A 25 -13.32 -11.33 5.08
CA ALA A 25 -12.51 -11.97 6.11
C ALA A 25 -11.03 -12.00 5.68
N ARG A 26 -10.16 -11.35 6.47
CA ARG A 26 -8.72 -11.29 6.18
C ARG A 26 -8.07 -12.66 6.37
N GLU A 27 -7.24 -13.06 5.41
CA GLU A 27 -6.39 -14.25 5.52
C GLU A 27 -5.30 -14.10 6.56
N SER A 28 -4.66 -15.19 6.98
CA SER A 28 -3.54 -15.16 7.94
C SER A 28 -2.28 -14.58 7.31
N ASN A 29 -2.03 -14.85 6.03
CA ASN A 29 -0.87 -14.39 5.28
C ASN A 29 -1.36 -13.53 4.12
N MET A 30 -0.87 -12.31 4.03
CA MET A 30 -1.24 -11.35 2.98
C MET A 30 0.01 -10.67 2.44
N THR A 31 -0.06 -10.11 1.24
CA THR A 31 1.03 -9.40 0.60
C THR A 31 0.65 -7.94 0.35
N ILE A 32 1.61 -7.04 0.45
CA ILE A 32 1.49 -5.66 -0.01
C ILE A 32 2.39 -5.48 -1.22
N ASP A 33 1.80 -4.98 -2.31
CA ASP A 33 2.52 -4.73 -3.56
C ASP A 33 1.91 -3.55 -4.35
N GLU A 34 2.55 -3.20 -5.46
CA GLU A 34 2.10 -2.19 -6.41
C GLU A 34 1.37 -2.84 -7.60
N GLN A 35 0.11 -2.49 -7.77
CA GLN A 35 -0.64 -2.80 -8.98
C GLN A 35 -0.53 -1.64 -9.98
N MET A 36 -0.08 -1.95 -11.20
CA MET A 36 0.03 -0.99 -12.31
C MET A 36 -1.07 -1.25 -13.32
N LEU A 37 -1.90 -0.22 -13.58
CA LEU A 37 -2.96 -0.26 -14.58
C LEU A 37 -2.52 0.56 -15.79
N SER A 38 -2.46 -0.05 -16.97
CA SER A 38 -2.10 0.69 -18.19
C SER A 38 -3.16 1.75 -18.49
N PHE A 39 -2.73 2.98 -18.79
CA PHE A 39 -3.63 4.10 -19.01
C PHE A 39 -3.10 5.03 -20.11
N THR A 40 -3.95 5.37 -21.07
CA THR A 40 -3.57 6.17 -22.25
C THR A 40 -4.00 7.63 -22.18
N ASP A 41 -5.02 7.93 -21.38
CA ASP A 41 -5.65 9.24 -21.36
C ASP A 41 -5.00 10.23 -20.36
N ARG A 42 -5.57 11.44 -20.32
CA ARG A 42 -5.14 12.49 -19.39
C ARG A 42 -5.74 12.26 -18.00
N CYS A 43 -4.93 11.74 -17.10
CA CYS A 43 -5.21 11.73 -15.66
C CYS A 43 -4.11 12.48 -14.89
N PRO A 44 -4.46 13.32 -13.88
CA PRO A 44 -3.48 14.00 -13.03
C PRO A 44 -2.60 13.07 -12.18
N THR A 45 -3.01 11.81 -11.99
CA THR A 45 -2.30 10.83 -11.14
C THR A 45 -1.54 9.77 -11.95
N ARG A 46 -1.46 9.92 -13.27
CA ARG A 46 -0.66 9.00 -14.10
C ARG A 46 0.82 9.07 -13.74
N GLN A 47 1.49 7.93 -13.75
CA GLN A 47 2.94 7.83 -13.62
C GLN A 47 3.56 7.34 -14.93
N TYR A 48 4.77 7.82 -15.20
CA TYR A 48 5.62 7.30 -16.24
C TYR A 48 6.62 6.31 -15.63
N VAL A 49 6.55 5.05 -16.03
CA VAL A 49 7.46 3.99 -15.60
C VAL A 49 8.29 3.55 -16.82
N PRO A 50 9.56 3.98 -16.90
CA PRO A 50 10.44 3.58 -18.00
C PRO A 50 10.58 2.06 -18.08
N ARG A 51 10.81 1.53 -19.29
CA ARG A 51 11.07 0.11 -19.57
C ARG A 51 9.89 -0.85 -19.35
N LYS A 52 8.67 -0.35 -19.12
CA LYS A 52 7.45 -1.15 -19.22
C LYS A 52 6.87 -1.06 -20.64
N PRO A 53 6.23 -2.14 -21.16
CA PRO A 53 5.60 -2.12 -22.49
C PRO A 53 4.60 -0.97 -22.64
N TYR A 54 3.84 -0.68 -21.58
CA TYR A 54 2.96 0.48 -21.46
C TYR A 54 3.52 1.39 -20.36
N PRO A 55 4.27 2.44 -20.71
CA PRO A 55 5.01 3.22 -19.73
C PRO A 55 4.14 4.23 -18.98
N ILE A 56 2.95 4.55 -19.49
CA ILE A 56 1.99 5.41 -18.81
C ILE A 56 1.00 4.52 -18.04
N ILE A 57 0.98 4.68 -16.72
CA ILE A 57 0.19 3.85 -15.83
C ILE A 57 -0.59 4.69 -14.81
N LEU A 58 -1.63 4.09 -14.24
CA LEU A 58 -2.14 4.44 -12.92
C LEU A 58 -1.56 3.45 -11.91
N LYS A 59 -1.15 3.96 -10.76
CA LYS A 59 -0.50 3.17 -9.71
C LYS A 59 -1.43 3.02 -8.53
N ASN A 60 -1.54 1.81 -8.02
CA ASN A 60 -2.35 1.45 -6.86
C ASN A 60 -1.52 0.59 -5.91
N PHE A 61 -1.59 0.84 -4.62
CA PHE A 61 -1.02 -0.05 -3.61
C PHE A 61 -2.10 -1.01 -3.15
N VAL A 62 -1.81 -2.30 -3.08
CA VAL A 62 -2.80 -3.33 -2.76
C VAL A 62 -2.34 -4.17 -1.59
N LEU A 63 -3.28 -4.54 -0.71
CA LEU A 63 -3.16 -5.64 0.22
C LEU A 63 -3.92 -6.83 -0.37
N ALA A 64 -3.24 -7.94 -0.65
CA ALA A 64 -3.84 -9.09 -1.29
C ALA A 64 -3.57 -10.40 -0.53
N GLY A 65 -4.49 -11.36 -0.66
CA GLY A 65 -4.31 -12.74 -0.19
C GLY A 65 -3.45 -13.57 -1.13
N TRP A 66 -3.10 -14.77 -0.69
CA TRP A 66 -2.37 -15.73 -1.54
C TRP A 66 -3.21 -16.22 -2.73
N ASN A 67 -4.54 -16.17 -2.59
CA ASN A 67 -5.50 -16.49 -3.64
C ASN A 67 -5.69 -15.35 -4.67
N GLY A 68 -4.98 -14.23 -4.52
CA GLY A 68 -5.08 -13.06 -5.40
C GLY A 68 -6.27 -12.13 -5.10
N VAL A 69 -7.03 -12.37 -4.03
CA VAL A 69 -8.12 -11.47 -3.60
C VAL A 69 -7.54 -10.21 -2.99
N VAL A 70 -7.99 -9.05 -3.46
CA VAL A 70 -7.61 -7.74 -2.90
C VAL A 70 -8.50 -7.41 -1.70
N TYR A 71 -7.86 -7.23 -0.55
CA TYR A 71 -8.47 -6.97 0.74
C TYR A 71 -8.53 -5.49 1.10
N ASP A 72 -7.55 -4.69 0.69
CA ASP A 72 -7.59 -3.22 0.80
C ASP A 72 -6.67 -2.61 -0.27
N PHE A 73 -6.84 -1.33 -0.56
CA PHE A 73 -6.02 -0.62 -1.53
C PHE A 73 -5.95 0.90 -1.31
N GLU A 74 -4.87 1.50 -1.78
CA GLU A 74 -4.65 2.94 -1.79
C GLU A 74 -4.17 3.43 -3.17
N ILE A 75 -4.99 4.25 -3.81
CA ILE A 75 -4.69 4.78 -5.14
C ILE A 75 -3.64 5.88 -5.00
N TYR A 76 -2.57 5.79 -5.77
CA TYR A 76 -1.51 6.79 -5.75
C TYR A 76 -2.01 8.14 -6.29
N GLN A 77 -1.81 9.21 -5.50
CA GLN A 77 -2.19 10.59 -5.85
C GLN A 77 -1.00 11.55 -5.90
N GLY A 78 0.23 11.03 -5.83
CA GLY A 78 1.44 11.84 -5.72
C GLY A 78 2.10 11.71 -4.35
N GLU A 79 2.94 12.68 -4.00
CA GLU A 79 3.69 12.70 -2.73
C GLU A 79 2.80 12.66 -1.49
N ARG A 80 1.60 13.26 -1.57
CA ARG A 80 0.65 13.37 -0.46
C ARG A 80 -0.20 12.13 -0.21
N THR A 81 -0.02 11.04 -0.98
CA THR A 81 -0.83 9.81 -0.85
C THR A 81 -0.86 9.28 0.59
N PHE A 82 0.30 9.26 1.26
CA PHE A 82 0.44 8.74 2.62
C PHE A 82 0.85 9.84 3.61
N GLN A 83 0.34 11.06 3.44
CA GLN A 83 0.72 12.17 4.32
C GLN A 83 0.42 11.89 5.81
N ASP A 84 -0.66 11.15 6.08
CA ASP A 84 -1.14 10.81 7.43
C ASP A 84 -0.53 9.49 7.95
N PHE A 85 0.23 8.77 7.12
CA PHE A 85 0.82 7.46 7.43
C PHE A 85 2.34 7.53 7.27
N LYS A 86 3.02 8.07 8.28
CA LYS A 86 4.48 8.23 8.31
C LYS A 86 5.05 7.72 9.62
N LEU A 87 6.35 7.38 9.61
CA LEU A 87 7.09 7.12 10.84
C LEU A 87 7.25 8.41 11.65
N ARG A 88 7.44 8.26 12.97
CA ARG A 88 7.55 9.39 13.90
C ARG A 88 8.74 10.29 13.61
N ASP A 89 9.82 9.73 13.09
CA ASP A 89 11.04 10.45 12.69
C ASP A 89 10.92 11.06 11.29
N GLY A 90 9.76 10.95 10.64
CA GLY A 90 9.52 11.42 9.28
C GLY A 90 10.24 10.60 8.20
N SER A 91 10.92 9.51 8.57
CA SER A 91 11.57 8.61 7.63
C SER A 91 10.58 7.65 6.98
N GLY A 92 11.01 6.98 5.91
CA GLY A 92 10.15 6.07 5.15
C GLY A 92 9.38 6.78 4.04
N GLY A 93 9.67 6.39 2.80
CA GLY A 93 9.00 6.95 1.62
C GLY A 93 7.59 6.39 1.44
N GLN A 94 7.07 6.47 0.22
CA GLN A 94 5.72 5.98 -0.12
C GLN A 94 5.51 4.50 0.25
N GLY A 95 6.54 3.65 0.13
CA GLY A 95 6.44 2.24 0.50
C GLY A 95 6.14 2.01 1.99
N VAL A 96 6.83 2.72 2.88
CA VAL A 96 6.55 2.62 4.33
C VAL A 96 5.16 3.15 4.66
N GLY A 97 4.75 4.26 4.01
CA GLY A 97 3.40 4.79 4.17
C GLY A 97 2.31 3.82 3.70
N ALA A 98 2.56 3.10 2.59
CA ALA A 98 1.66 2.05 2.10
C ALA A 98 1.50 0.91 3.11
N VAL A 99 2.61 0.43 3.70
CA VAL A 99 2.56 -0.60 4.75
C VAL A 99 1.76 -0.11 5.96
N LEU A 100 2.06 1.10 6.46
CA LEU A 100 1.35 1.68 7.60
C LEU A 100 -0.15 1.83 7.34
N ARG A 101 -0.54 2.27 6.13
CA ARG A 101 -1.93 2.45 5.74
C ARG A 101 -2.67 1.12 5.56
N LEU A 102 -2.10 0.19 4.80
CA LEU A 102 -2.79 -1.03 4.38
C LEU A 102 -2.77 -2.12 5.44
N ALA A 103 -1.75 -2.15 6.29
CA ALA A 103 -1.75 -3.03 7.47
C ALA A 103 -2.57 -2.46 8.63
N ASN A 104 -3.05 -1.20 8.53
CA ASN A 104 -3.88 -0.59 9.55
C ASN A 104 -5.21 -1.34 9.67
N GLY A 105 -5.52 -1.85 10.86
CA GLY A 105 -6.74 -2.61 11.11
C GLY A 105 -6.61 -4.12 10.91
N LEU A 106 -5.43 -4.62 10.53
CA LEU A 106 -5.17 -6.05 10.62
C LEU A 106 -5.08 -6.47 12.09
N GLY A 107 -5.83 -7.51 12.45
CA GLY A 107 -5.81 -8.08 13.80
C GLY A 107 -4.50 -8.79 14.15
N PRO A 108 -4.31 -9.18 15.42
CA PRO A 108 -3.15 -9.96 15.84
C PRO A 108 -3.09 -11.32 15.13
N GLY A 109 -1.88 -11.85 14.96
CA GLY A 109 -1.65 -13.17 14.35
C GLY A 109 -1.72 -13.20 12.81
N LYS A 110 -1.78 -12.03 12.16
CA LYS A 110 -1.63 -11.92 10.71
C LYS A 110 -0.15 -11.82 10.34
N HIS A 111 0.17 -12.01 9.07
CA HIS A 111 1.51 -11.80 8.51
C HIS A 111 1.37 -11.03 7.19
N VAL A 112 2.22 -10.03 7.01
CA VAL A 112 2.26 -9.23 5.77
C VAL A 112 3.59 -9.44 5.07
N PHE A 113 3.56 -9.74 3.79
CA PHE A 113 4.73 -9.91 2.95
C PHE A 113 4.88 -8.71 2.01
N CYS A 114 6.08 -8.23 1.78
CA CYS A 114 6.32 -7.14 0.81
C CYS A 114 7.76 -7.16 0.30
N ASP A 115 7.99 -6.49 -0.83
CA ASP A 115 9.33 -6.32 -1.38
C ASP A 115 10.16 -5.28 -0.60
N ARG A 116 11.37 -5.01 -1.11
CA ARG A 116 12.29 -4.03 -0.52
C ARG A 116 11.83 -2.58 -0.66
N PHE A 117 11.08 -2.22 -1.70
CA PHE A 117 10.58 -0.86 -1.89
C PHE A 117 9.69 -0.42 -0.71
N PHE A 118 8.97 -1.36 -0.10
CA PHE A 118 8.11 -1.12 1.05
C PHE A 118 8.86 -0.95 2.38
N TYR A 119 10.19 -1.07 2.40
CA TYR A 119 11.00 -1.02 3.61
C TYR A 119 12.33 -0.27 3.45
N ASN A 120 12.49 0.83 4.19
CA ASN A 120 13.70 1.67 4.16
C ASN A 120 14.51 1.55 5.46
N TYR A 121 15.19 0.42 5.69
CA TYR A 121 16.20 0.30 6.75
C TYR A 121 17.51 -0.30 6.20
N PRO A 122 18.68 0.05 6.76
CA PRO A 122 19.96 -0.54 6.39
C PRO A 122 19.94 -2.07 6.41
N ILE A 123 20.71 -2.70 5.52
CA ILE A 123 20.85 -4.15 5.45
C ILE A 123 21.69 -4.63 6.66
N ASP A 124 21.06 -4.96 7.79
CA ASP A 124 21.63 -5.91 8.75
C ASP A 124 21.13 -7.34 8.44
N ARG A 125 22.03 -8.32 8.44
CA ARG A 125 21.87 -9.67 7.88
C ARG A 125 21.12 -10.64 8.81
N THR A 126 20.17 -10.16 9.60
CA THR A 126 19.31 -11.02 10.42
C THR A 126 18.03 -11.40 9.66
N PRO A 127 17.48 -12.62 9.82
CA PRO A 127 16.17 -12.98 9.28
C PRO A 127 15.10 -12.08 9.92
N ARG A 128 14.60 -11.08 9.18
CA ARG A 128 13.76 -10.03 9.76
C ARG A 128 12.28 -10.37 9.68
N THR A 129 11.77 -11.05 10.70
CA THR A 129 10.41 -10.75 11.17
C THR A 129 10.47 -9.37 11.81
N CYS A 130 9.82 -8.36 11.23
CA CYS A 130 9.85 -7.01 11.79
C CYS A 130 9.01 -6.94 13.08
N LYS A 131 9.66 -7.08 14.24
CA LYS A 131 9.13 -6.70 15.57
C LYS A 131 9.13 -5.18 15.81
N HIS A 132 9.56 -4.38 14.83
CA HIS A 132 9.88 -2.95 14.99
C HIS A 132 8.73 -1.97 14.69
N PHE A 133 7.57 -2.44 14.25
CA PHE A 133 6.33 -1.66 14.39
C PHE A 133 5.83 -1.75 15.84
N ALA A 134 6.69 -1.37 16.78
CA ALA A 134 6.47 -1.52 18.21
C ALA A 134 5.51 -0.44 18.73
N ASN A 135 4.22 -0.62 18.46
CA ASN A 135 3.16 -0.01 19.24
C ASN A 135 2.07 -1.06 19.50
N ARG A 136 2.40 -2.03 20.36
CA ARG A 136 1.62 -3.12 21.01
C ARG A 136 0.59 -3.95 20.21
N ASN A 137 0.20 -3.58 19.00
CA ASN A 137 -0.92 -4.16 18.23
C ASN A 137 -0.57 -4.48 16.76
N TYR A 138 0.71 -4.48 16.37
CA TYR A 138 1.07 -4.60 14.95
C TYR A 138 1.42 -6.02 14.50
N VAL A 139 1.05 -6.25 13.24
CA VAL A 139 1.22 -7.48 12.47
C VAL A 139 2.68 -7.67 12.06
N PRO A 140 3.30 -8.84 12.27
CA PRO A 140 4.64 -9.13 11.77
C PRO A 140 4.69 -9.01 10.24
N VAL A 141 5.55 -8.12 9.76
CA VAL A 141 5.90 -8.03 8.33
C VAL A 141 7.11 -8.94 8.06
N GLN A 142 6.99 -9.81 7.06
CA GLN A 142 8.00 -10.74 6.59
C GLN A 142 8.39 -10.40 5.14
N PHE A 143 9.58 -10.79 4.70
CA PHE A 143 10.09 -10.45 3.37
C PHE A 143 10.12 -11.67 2.47
N LEU A 144 9.74 -11.49 1.21
CA LEU A 144 10.00 -12.44 0.13
C LEU A 144 11.25 -11.95 -0.61
N PHE A 145 12.26 -12.82 -0.69
CA PHE A 145 13.57 -12.52 -1.28
C PHE A 145 13.51 -12.36 -2.80
#